data_AF-A0AAW1CL39-F1
#
_entry.id   AF-A0AAW1CL39-F1
#
_cell.length_a   1.000
_cell.length_b   1.000
_cell.length_c   1.000
_cell.angle_alpha   90.00
_cell.angle_beta   90.00
_cell.angle_gamma   90.00
#
_symmetry.space_group_name_H-M   'P 1'
#
loop_
_entity.id
_entity.type
_entity.pdbx_description
1 polymer ?
#
loop_
_entity_poly.entity_id
_entity_poly.type
_entity_poly.pdbx_seq_one_letter_code
_entity_poly.pdbx_strand_id
1 'polypeptide(L)'
;MRSLLAFSIVSVAETMSALKTGQLQDLSVQEMIDCAGNGNLGCNGGDTCSLIEWLVFNKINIETEKEYPLVLKNEISIGENVCGIAHEVTVFDVV
;
A
#
# COMPACT_ATOMS: atom_id res chain seq x y z
N MET A 1 13.18 -2.14 -12.98
CA MET A 1 12.44 -1.99 -11.71
C MET A 1 11.45 -0.84 -11.89
N ARG A 2 10.14 -1.09 -11.82
CA ARG A 2 9.06 -0.09 -11.99
C ARG A 2 8.03 -0.18 -10.85
N SER A 3 8.50 -0.27 -9.60
CA SER A 3 7.67 -0.28 -8.38
C SER A 3 7.57 1.10 -7.70
N LEU A 4 8.00 2.19 -8.37
CA LEU A 4 8.05 3.55 -7.83
C LEU A 4 6.72 4.00 -7.22
N LEU A 5 5.59 3.60 -7.83
CA LEU A 5 4.25 3.94 -7.37
C LEU A 5 3.96 3.44 -5.95
N ALA A 6 4.29 2.17 -5.68
CA ALA A 6 4.05 1.56 -4.37
C ALA A 6 4.87 2.26 -3.28
N PHE A 7 6.16 2.49 -3.53
CA PHE A 7 7.02 3.23 -2.61
C PHE A 7 6.53 4.66 -2.35
N SER A 8 6.12 5.38 -3.39
CA SER A 8 5.60 6.74 -3.24
C SER A 8 4.34 6.78 -2.38
N ILE A 9 3.36 5.91 -2.66
CA ILE A 9 2.09 5.88 -1.89
C ILE A 9 2.34 5.49 -0.43
N VAL A 10 3.15 4.46 -0.20
CA VAL A 10 3.52 4.03 1.16
C VAL A 10 4.21 5.16 1.92
N SER A 11 5.19 5.83 1.32
CA SER A 11 5.90 6.94 2.00
C SER A 11 4.98 8.10 2.41
N VAL A 12 3.96 8.39 1.61
CA VAL A 12 2.97 9.42 1.94
C VAL A 12 2.06 8.95 3.07
N ALA A 13 1.59 7.70 3.03
CA ALA A 13 0.77 7.13 4.09
C ALA A 13 1.50 7.09 5.44
N GLU A 14 2.76 6.66 5.45
CA GLU A 14 3.65 6.69 6.62
C GLU A 14 3.80 8.11 7.17
N THR A 15 4.09 9.07 6.30
CA THR A 15 4.29 10.47 6.68
C THR A 15 3.02 11.07 7.29
N MET A 16 1.87 10.85 6.67
CA MET A 16 0.61 11.44 7.15
C MET A 16 0.11 10.76 8.43
N SER A 17 0.28 9.44 8.55
CA SER A 17 0.05 8.72 9.80
C SER A 17 0.94 9.28 10.92
N ALA A 18 2.24 9.49 10.65
CA ALA A 18 3.18 10.05 11.62
C ALA A 18 2.82 11.49 12.05
N LEU A 19 2.32 12.33 11.13
CA LEU A 19 1.83 13.67 11.47
C LEU A 19 0.63 13.64 12.41
N LYS A 20 -0.24 12.63 12.30
CA LYS A 20 -1.46 12.49 13.10
C LYS A 20 -1.22 11.81 14.44
N THR A 21 -0.41 10.76 14.46
CA THR A 21 -0.16 9.92 15.65
C THR A 21 1.08 10.35 16.43
N GLY A 22 1.99 11.11 15.79
CA GLY A 22 3.30 11.45 16.33
C GLY A 22 4.30 10.28 16.27
N GLN A 23 3.97 9.16 15.62
CA GLN A 23 4.82 7.98 15.52
C GLN A 23 4.98 7.55 14.05
N LEU A 24 6.22 7.42 13.60
CA LEU A 24 6.51 6.84 12.30
C LEU A 24 6.46 5.32 12.40
N GLN A 25 5.63 4.71 11.57
CA GLN A 25 5.49 3.27 11.45
C GLN A 25 5.82 2.86 10.03
N ASP A 26 6.72 1.89 9.86
CA ASP A 26 7.12 1.38 8.55
C ASP A 26 6.02 0.46 8.00
N LEU A 27 5.50 0.78 6.82
CA LEU A 27 4.40 0.06 6.16
C LEU A 27 4.90 -0.81 5.01
N SER A 28 4.15 -1.88 4.72
CA SER A 28 4.50 -2.86 3.69
C SER A 28 4.39 -2.28 2.29
N VAL A 29 5.55 -2.13 1.64
CA VAL A 29 5.60 -1.83 0.21
C VAL A 29 5.19 -3.05 -0.62
N GLN A 30 5.43 -4.26 -0.11
CA GLN A 30 5.07 -5.49 -0.81
C GLN A 30 3.56 -5.68 -0.90
N GLU A 31 2.84 -5.43 0.19
CA GLU A 31 1.38 -5.49 0.16
C GLU A 31 0.82 -4.49 -0.87
N MET A 32 1.39 -3.28 -0.95
CA MET A 32 1.00 -2.29 -1.97
C MET A 32 1.29 -2.76 -3.41
N ILE A 33 2.35 -3.55 -3.62
CA ILE A 33 2.67 -4.15 -4.92
C ILE A 33 1.66 -5.24 -5.28
N ASP A 34 1.31 -6.10 -4.33
CA ASP A 34 0.46 -7.27 -4.57
C ASP A 34 -1.04 -6.92 -4.58
N CYS A 35 -1.46 -5.91 -3.82
CA CYS A 35 -2.83 -5.40 -3.74
C CYS A 35 -3.14 -4.30 -4.76
N ALA A 36 -2.29 -4.11 -5.78
CA ALA A 36 -2.49 -3.12 -6.83
C ALA A 36 -3.80 -3.40 -7.61
N GLY A 37 -4.89 -2.70 -7.25
CA GLY A 37 -6.21 -2.82 -7.90
C GLY A 37 -6.42 -1.83 -9.05
N ASN A 38 -7.64 -1.80 -9.60
CA ASN A 38 -8.08 -0.80 -10.60
C ASN A 38 -7.21 -0.68 -11.87
N GLY A 39 -6.70 -1.80 -12.38
CA GLY A 39 -5.86 -1.83 -13.58
C GLY A 39 -4.38 -1.49 -13.32
N ASN A 40 -3.97 -1.31 -12.06
CA ASN A 40 -2.56 -1.27 -11.68
C ASN A 40 -1.97 -2.70 -11.67
N LEU A 41 -0.66 -2.82 -11.95
CA LEU A 41 -0.01 -4.11 -12.23
C LEU A 41 1.20 -4.38 -11.31
N GLY A 42 1.18 -3.85 -10.09
CA GLY A 42 2.26 -4.01 -9.11
C GLY A 42 3.61 -3.55 -9.68
N CYS A 43 4.61 -4.45 -9.72
CA CYS A 43 5.94 -4.16 -10.28
C CYS A 43 5.95 -3.79 -11.77
N ASN A 44 4.86 -4.05 -12.51
CA ASN A 44 4.75 -3.71 -13.92
C ASN A 44 4.24 -2.28 -14.17
N GLY A 45 3.94 -1.53 -13.10
CA GLY A 45 3.50 -0.14 -13.14
C GLY A 45 1.98 0.01 -13.08
N GLY A 46 1.51 1.23 -13.33
CA GLY A 46 0.10 1.60 -13.16
C GLY A 46 -0.09 3.11 -13.22
N ASP A 47 -1.26 3.58 -12.81
CA ASP A 47 -1.62 4.99 -12.67
C ASP A 47 -1.79 5.33 -11.18
N THR A 48 -0.97 6.24 -10.68
CA THR A 48 -0.94 6.62 -9.26
C THR A 48 -2.30 7.12 -8.77
N CYS A 49 -2.97 7.95 -9.57
CA CYS A 49 -4.25 8.54 -9.19
C CYS A 49 -5.32 7.46 -9.08
N SER A 50 -5.42 6.58 -10.08
CA SER A 50 -6.36 5.46 -10.10
C SER A 50 -6.10 4.47 -8.96
N LEU A 51 -4.83 4.27 -8.57
CA LEU A 51 -4.46 3.44 -7.43
C LEU A 51 -4.88 4.08 -6.10
N ILE A 52 -4.58 5.37 -5.89
CA ILE A 52 -4.98 6.10 -4.68
C ILE A 52 -6.51 6.15 -4.57
N GLU A 53 -7.22 6.47 -5.66
CA GLU A 53 -8.68 6.46 -5.70
C GLU A 53 -9.25 5.09 -5.32
N TRP A 54 -8.66 4.01 -5.81
CA TRP A 54 -9.09 2.65 -5.46
C TRP A 54 -8.82 2.32 -3.99
N LEU A 55 -7.65 2.68 -3.46
CA LEU A 55 -7.29 2.45 -2.05
C LEU A 55 -8.24 3.19 -1.10
N VAL A 56 -8.55 4.45 -1.42
CA VAL A 56 -9.50 5.29 -0.67
C VAL A 56 -10.92 4.74 -0.82
N PHE A 57 -11.37 4.43 -2.03
CA PHE A 57 -12.72 3.92 -2.25
C PHE A 57 -12.98 2.60 -1.51
N ASN A 58 -12.00 1.68 -1.55
CA ASN A 58 -12.13 0.34 -0.95
C ASN A 58 -11.69 0.26 0.51
N LYS A 59 -11.25 1.38 1.10
CA LYS A 59 -10.86 1.43 2.51
C LYS A 59 -9.71 0.49 2.86
N ILE A 60 -8.71 0.43 2.00
CA ILE A 60 -7.58 -0.48 2.18
C ILE A 60 -6.67 0.03 3.30
N ASN A 61 -6.41 -0.83 4.27
CA ASN A 61 -5.37 -0.66 5.26
C ASN A 61 -4.09 -1.37 4.80
N ILE A 62 -2.92 -0.87 5.24
CA ILE A 62 -1.63 -1.46 4.89
C ILE A 62 -0.97 -2.03 6.15
N GLU A 63 -0.52 -3.27 6.08
CA GLU A 63 0.23 -3.96 7.13
C GLU A 63 1.60 -3.31 7.31
N THR A 64 2.24 -3.62 8.44
CA THR A 64 3.60 -3.16 8.67
C THR A 64 4.60 -3.94 7.81
N GLU A 65 5.72 -3.31 7.45
CA GLU A 65 6.82 -3.97 6.74
C GLU A 65 7.34 -5.21 7.50
N LYS A 66 7.21 -5.22 8.83
CA LYS A 66 7.58 -6.37 9.67
C LYS A 66 6.68 -7.59 9.44
N GLU A 67 5.38 -7.38 9.29
CA GLU A 67 4.39 -8.47 9.13
C GLU A 67 4.25 -8.88 7.66
N TYR A 68 4.51 -7.96 6.72
CA TYR A 68 4.54 -8.24 5.29
C TYR A 68 5.81 -7.66 4.64
N PRO A 69 6.94 -8.39 4.67
CA PRO A 69 8.23 -7.90 4.19
C PRO A 69 8.37 -7.76 2.67
N LEU A 70 9.25 -6.85 2.26
CA LEU A 70 9.59 -6.56 0.88
C LEU A 70 10.31 -7.71 0.16
N VAL A 71 9.72 -8.18 -0.94
CA VAL A 71 10.28 -9.23 -1.82
C VAL A 71 10.63 -8.69 -3.23
N LEU A 72 10.05 -7.56 -3.64
CA LEU A 72 10.26 -6.89 -4.95
C LEU A 72 9.92 -7.77 -6.16
N LYS A 73 8.93 -8.64 -6.00
CA LYS A 73 8.36 -9.43 -7.08
C LYS A 73 6.85 -9.36 -6.95
N ASN A 74 6.16 -9.59 -8.07
CA ASN A 74 4.75 -9.95 -8.01
C ASN A 74 4.72 -11.44 -7.60
N GLU A 75 4.86 -11.72 -6.32
CA GLU A 75 4.74 -13.07 -5.79
C GLU A 75 3.48 -13.15 -4.94
N ILE A 76 2.54 -13.97 -5.41
CA ILE A 76 1.40 -14.57 -4.70
C ILE A 76 0.04 -13.92 -4.94
N SER A 77 -0.80 -14.72 -5.59
CA SER A 77 -2.27 -14.70 -5.59
C SER A 77 -2.82 -14.96 -4.18
N ILE A 78 -2.53 -14.10 -3.22
CA ILE A 78 -3.34 -14.02 -2.02
C ILE A 78 -4.61 -13.33 -2.49
N GLY A 79 -5.71 -14.08 -2.53
CA GLY A 79 -6.99 -13.60 -3.05
C GLY A 79 -7.41 -12.28 -2.40
N GLU A 80 -8.45 -11.68 -2.96
CA GLU A 80 -9.15 -10.47 -2.51
C GLU A 80 -9.43 -10.37 -0.98
N ASN A 81 -9.17 -11.44 -0.24
CA ASN A 81 -9.29 -11.57 1.20
C ASN A 81 -8.06 -11.17 2.03
N VAL A 82 -6.89 -10.79 1.46
CA VAL A 82 -5.71 -10.38 2.28
C VAL A 82 -5.45 -8.87 2.25
N CYS A 83 -5.88 -8.19 1.19
CA CYS A 83 -5.73 -6.74 1.08
C CYS A 83 -6.64 -6.02 2.07
N GLY A 84 -6.06 -5.24 2.98
CA GLY A 84 -6.82 -4.45 3.95
C GLY A 84 -7.09 -5.13 5.30
N ILE A 85 -6.33 -6.18 5.66
CA ILE A 85 -6.41 -6.81 7.00
C ILE A 85 -5.68 -5.97 8.08
N ALA A 86 -4.97 -4.91 7.71
CA ALA A 86 -4.13 -4.23 8.68
C ALA A 86 -4.89 -3.53 9.82
N HIS A 87 -4.24 -3.53 10.98
CA HIS A 87 -4.87 -3.20 12.25
C HIS A 87 -5.03 -1.71 12.54
N GLU A 88 -4.30 -0.80 11.88
CA GLU A 88 -4.29 0.61 12.35
C GLU A 88 -3.92 1.71 11.32
N VAL A 89 -3.25 1.41 10.20
CA VAL A 89 -2.83 2.46 9.23
C VAL A 89 -3.63 2.39 7.94
N THR A 90 -4.30 3.51 7.64
CA THR A 90 -5.22 3.60 6.53
C THR A 90 -4.66 4.49 5.43
N VAL A 91 -4.88 4.13 4.17
CA VAL A 91 -4.56 5.03 3.04
C VAL A 91 -5.47 6.26 3.04
N PHE A 92 -6.56 6.30 3.81
CA PHE A 92 -7.36 7.53 3.97
C PHE A 92 -6.61 8.67 4.61
N ASP A 93 -5.62 8.37 5.45
CA ASP A 93 -4.80 9.43 6.02
C ASP A 93 -3.98 10.14 4.93
N VAL A 94 -3.99 9.67 3.66
CA VAL A 94 -3.37 10.32 2.49
C VAL A 94 -4.20 11.46 1.88
N VAL A 95 -5.52 11.56 2.18
CA VAL A 95 -6.46 12.51 1.51
C VAL A 95 -7.14 13.46 2.48
#